data_AF-A0A519RER9-F1
#
_entry.id   AF-A0A519RER9-F1
#
_cell.length_a   1.000
_cell.length_b   1.000
_cell.length_c   1.000
_cell.angle_alpha   90.00
_cell.angle_beta   90.00
_cell.angle_gamma   90.00
#
_symmetry.space_group_name_H-M   'P 1'
#
loop_
_entity.id
_entity.type
_entity.pdbx_description
1 polymer ?
#
loop_
_entity_poly.entity_id
_entity_poly.type
_entity_poly.pdbx_seq_one_letter_code
_entity_poly.pdbx_strand_id
1 'polypeptide(L)'
;MELPASPRLRVADLSAVFANTTNSYKFYWFLAILDELAETGQPRIAMRSLALRMVANVWYPLDYYKLSFGVDDGFKLIANFVSAHMQVDNRPIARPLFEQLQAGLGGDALAAVGQKVMGLLR
;
A
#
# COMPACT_ATOMS: atom_id res chain seq x y z
N MET A 1 13.27 -12.50 6.66
CA MET A 1 12.09 -12.63 7.54
C MET A 1 11.80 -14.10 7.76
N GLU A 2 11.68 -14.54 9.01
CA GLU A 2 11.26 -15.91 9.33
C GLU A 2 9.73 -15.97 9.30
N LEU A 3 9.19 -16.82 8.42
CA LEU A 3 7.77 -17.02 8.22
C LEU A 3 7.40 -18.48 8.50
N PRO A 4 6.18 -18.77 9.00
CA PRO A 4 5.74 -20.14 9.26
C PRO A 4 5.82 -21.01 7.99
N ALA A 5 6.30 -22.25 8.14
CA ALA A 5 6.34 -23.20 7.04
C ALA A 5 4.93 -23.49 6.49
N SER A 6 4.81 -23.63 5.17
CA SER A 6 3.54 -23.93 4.51
C SER A 6 3.76 -24.86 3.32
N PRO A 7 2.95 -25.93 3.18
CA PRO A 7 3.02 -26.80 2.02
C PRO A 7 2.37 -26.18 0.76
N ARG A 8 1.61 -25.09 0.93
CA ARG A 8 0.84 -24.44 -0.16
C ARG A 8 1.45 -23.13 -0.64
N LEU A 9 2.44 -22.62 0.08
CA LEU A 9 3.12 -21.36 -0.23
C LEU A 9 4.61 -21.62 -0.22
N ARG A 10 5.31 -21.17 -1.28
CA ARG A 10 6.77 -21.23 -1.30
C ARG A 10 7.33 -20.16 -0.37
N VAL A 11 7.43 -20.49 0.92
CA VAL A 11 7.82 -19.56 1.99
C VAL A 11 9.21 -18.97 1.73
N ALA A 12 10.14 -19.76 1.19
CA ALA A 12 11.48 -19.31 0.86
C ALA A 12 11.48 -18.11 -0.10
N ASP A 13 10.66 -18.13 -1.17
CA ASP A 13 10.58 -17.03 -2.12
C ASP A 13 9.94 -15.78 -1.51
N LEU A 14 8.87 -15.96 -0.70
CA LEU A 14 8.24 -14.85 0.00
C LEU A 14 9.22 -14.20 0.99
N SER A 15 9.92 -15.00 1.78
CA SER A 15 10.95 -14.51 2.71
C SER A 15 12.10 -13.81 1.99
N ALA A 16 12.47 -14.25 0.79
CA ALA A 16 13.54 -13.66 -0.01
C ALA A 16 13.22 -12.23 -0.48
N VAL A 17 11.94 -11.88 -0.67
CA VAL A 17 11.53 -10.47 -0.95
C VAL A 17 12.08 -9.52 0.12
N PHE A 18 12.09 -9.97 1.37
CA PHE A 18 12.58 -9.24 2.54
C PHE A 18 14.06 -9.48 2.85
N ALA A 19 14.85 -10.03 1.92
CA ALA A 19 16.30 -10.15 2.11
C ALA A 19 16.99 -8.78 2.15
N ASN A 20 16.42 -7.79 1.45
CA ASN A 20 16.84 -6.39 1.52
C ASN A 20 15.61 -5.51 1.83
N THR A 21 15.58 -4.92 3.01
CA THR A 21 14.45 -4.12 3.53
C THR A 21 14.75 -2.63 3.61
N THR A 22 15.75 -2.14 2.87
CA THR A 22 16.04 -0.69 2.79
C THR A 22 14.83 0.11 2.30
N ASN A 23 13.98 -0.48 1.44
CA ASN A 23 12.79 0.19 0.92
C ASN A 23 11.52 -0.25 1.66
N SER A 24 10.77 0.72 2.20
CA SER A 24 9.58 0.43 3.01
C SER A 24 8.43 -0.18 2.19
N TYR A 25 8.40 -0.01 0.87
CA TYR A 25 7.31 -0.54 0.02
C TYR A 25 7.11 -2.04 0.14
N LYS A 26 8.16 -2.80 0.46
CA LYS A 26 8.04 -4.26 0.62
C LYS A 26 7.14 -4.63 1.80
N PHE A 27 7.23 -3.88 2.89
CA PHE A 27 6.38 -4.11 4.06
C PHE A 27 4.94 -3.68 3.79
N TYR A 28 4.74 -2.53 3.15
CA TYR A 28 3.40 -2.06 2.80
C TYR A 28 2.73 -2.90 1.71
N TRP A 29 3.51 -3.46 0.77
CA TRP A 29 3.05 -4.45 -0.20
C TRP A 29 2.52 -5.70 0.50
N PHE A 30 3.30 -6.24 1.43
CA PHE A 30 2.90 -7.44 2.15
C PHE A 30 1.70 -7.19 3.07
N LEU A 31 1.69 -6.06 3.78
CA LEU A 31 0.55 -5.64 4.58
C LEU A 31 -0.72 -5.52 3.74
N ALA A 32 -0.63 -4.90 2.56
CA ALA A 32 -1.77 -4.79 1.64
C ALA A 32 -2.29 -6.15 1.13
N ILE A 33 -1.42 -7.14 0.95
CA ILE A 33 -1.84 -8.52 0.65
C ILE A 33 -2.62 -9.11 1.82
N LEU A 34 -2.09 -8.97 3.04
CA LEU A 34 -2.74 -9.49 4.25
C LEU A 34 -4.11 -8.84 4.48
N ASP A 35 -4.22 -7.54 4.30
CA ASP A 35 -5.47 -6.80 4.45
C ASP A 35 -6.53 -7.25 3.44
N GLU A 36 -6.17 -7.37 2.15
CA GLU A 36 -7.11 -7.87 1.12
C GLU A 36 -7.57 -9.31 1.43
N LEU A 37 -6.64 -10.18 1.86
CA LEU A 37 -6.97 -11.56 2.22
C LEU A 37 -7.88 -11.62 3.45
N ALA A 38 -7.62 -10.80 4.46
CA ALA A 38 -8.42 -10.73 5.68
C ALA A 38 -9.84 -10.24 5.41
N GLU A 39 -10.01 -9.26 4.52
CA GLU A 39 -11.32 -8.70 4.20
C GLU A 39 -12.12 -9.56 3.22
N THR A 40 -11.49 -10.10 2.18
CA THR A 40 -12.21 -10.76 1.07
C THR A 40 -12.19 -12.28 1.15
N GLY A 41 -11.18 -12.86 1.81
CA GLY A 41 -10.91 -14.30 1.77
C GLY A 41 -10.52 -14.83 0.39
N GLN A 42 -10.32 -13.96 -0.61
CA GLN A 42 -10.10 -14.37 -1.99
C GLN A 42 -8.61 -14.61 -2.28
N PRO A 43 -8.24 -15.75 -2.90
CA PRO A 43 -6.84 -16.02 -3.22
C PRO A 43 -6.32 -15.21 -4.41
N ARG A 44 -7.17 -14.39 -5.04
CA ARG A 44 -6.83 -13.55 -6.20
C ARG A 44 -7.00 -12.09 -5.82
N ILE A 45 -5.91 -11.34 -5.90
CA ILE A 45 -5.88 -9.92 -5.57
C ILE A 45 -5.77 -9.12 -6.86
N ALA A 46 -6.71 -8.20 -7.07
CA ALA A 46 -6.61 -7.26 -8.18
C ALA A 46 -5.46 -6.29 -7.93
N MET A 47 -4.57 -6.11 -8.90
CA MET A 47 -3.40 -5.24 -8.74
C MET A 47 -3.76 -3.80 -8.36
N ARG A 48 -4.88 -3.30 -8.88
CA ARG A 48 -5.45 -2.00 -8.51
C ARG A 48 -5.83 -1.93 -7.03
N SER A 49 -6.48 -2.98 -6.52
CA SER A 49 -6.87 -3.08 -5.10
C SER A 49 -5.62 -3.08 -4.23
N LEU A 50 -4.63 -3.90 -4.58
CA LEU A 50 -3.35 -3.98 -3.88
C LEU A 50 -2.66 -2.62 -3.82
N ALA A 51 -2.54 -1.93 -4.96
CA ALA A 51 -1.92 -0.62 -5.03
C ALA A 51 -2.65 0.41 -4.15
N LEU A 52 -3.97 0.44 -4.20
CA LEU A 52 -4.78 1.33 -3.35
C LEU A 52 -4.59 1.06 -1.86
N ARG A 53 -4.55 -0.21 -1.44
CA ARG A 53 -4.29 -0.59 -0.05
C ARG A 53 -2.91 -0.19 0.41
N MET A 54 -1.89 -0.37 -0.43
CA MET A 54 -0.53 0.11 -0.13
C MET A 54 -0.53 1.62 0.15
N VAL A 55 -1.25 2.39 -0.67
CA VAL A 55 -1.39 3.84 -0.47
C VAL A 55 -2.18 4.19 0.79
N ALA A 56 -3.31 3.53 1.02
CA ALA A 56 -4.12 3.75 2.22
C ALA A 56 -3.30 3.53 3.51
N ASN A 57 -2.49 2.48 3.53
CA ASN A 57 -1.67 2.14 4.69
C ASN A 57 -0.50 3.10 4.90
N VAL A 58 0.10 3.62 3.83
CA VAL A 58 1.29 4.47 3.93
C VAL A 58 0.99 5.96 4.09
N TRP A 59 -0.21 6.40 3.69
CA TRP A 59 -0.56 7.82 3.69
C TRP A 59 -0.54 8.45 5.08
N TYR A 60 -1.10 7.78 6.10
CA TYR A 60 -1.10 8.32 7.46
C TYR A 60 0.31 8.53 8.02
N PRO A 61 1.22 7.52 8.02
CA PRO A 61 2.61 7.71 8.42
C PRO A 61 3.29 8.89 7.71
N LEU A 62 3.17 8.98 6.38
CA LEU A 62 3.95 9.92 5.59
C LEU A 62 3.37 11.32 5.51
N ASP A 63 2.06 11.45 5.44
CA ASP A 63 1.38 12.73 5.23
C ASP A 63 0.63 13.22 6.46
N TYR A 64 -0.01 12.36 7.25
CA TYR A 64 -0.65 12.83 8.48
C TYR A 64 0.36 13.04 9.60
N TYR A 65 1.18 12.03 9.90
CA TYR A 65 2.17 12.06 10.98
C TYR A 65 3.54 12.59 10.54
N LYS A 66 3.73 12.87 9.24
CA LYS A 66 4.95 13.44 8.66
C LYS A 66 6.23 12.66 8.99
N LEU A 67 6.14 11.33 9.08
CA LEU A 67 7.32 10.47 9.24
C LEU A 67 8.17 10.49 7.97
N SER A 68 9.49 10.36 8.16
CA SER A 68 10.45 10.22 7.07
C SER A 68 10.83 8.75 6.92
N PHE A 69 10.62 8.17 5.74
CA PHE A 69 11.06 6.81 5.40
C PHE A 69 12.44 6.79 4.70
N GLY A 70 13.13 7.93 4.68
CA GLY A 70 14.38 8.10 3.96
C GLY A 70 14.19 8.74 2.58
N VAL A 71 15.29 9.24 2.03
CA VAL A 71 15.30 10.01 0.78
C VAL A 71 14.99 9.17 -0.46
N ASP A 72 15.30 7.87 -0.38
CA ASP A 72 15.10 6.92 -1.48
C ASP A 72 13.72 6.24 -1.44
N ASP A 73 12.85 6.61 -0.49
CA ASP A 73 11.53 6.03 -0.36
C ASP A 73 10.51 6.69 -1.31
N GLY A 74 10.05 5.91 -2.29
CA GLY A 74 9.14 6.38 -3.33
C GLY A 74 7.70 6.66 -2.85
N PHE A 75 7.30 6.23 -1.66
CA PHE A 75 5.94 6.48 -1.18
C PHE A 75 5.67 7.92 -0.82
N LYS A 76 6.71 8.70 -0.46
CA LYS A 76 6.49 10.11 -0.12
C LYS A 76 5.84 10.88 -1.27
N LEU A 77 6.28 10.60 -2.49
CA LEU A 77 5.70 11.20 -3.70
C LEU A 77 4.26 10.75 -3.93
N ILE A 78 3.92 9.50 -3.59
CA ILE A 78 2.58 8.95 -3.75
C ILE A 78 1.63 9.55 -2.70
N ALA A 79 2.05 9.64 -1.45
CA ALA A 79 1.26 10.25 -0.38
C ALA A 79 0.98 11.73 -0.69
N ASN A 80 2.00 12.48 -1.13
CA ASN A 80 1.83 13.86 -1.57
C ASN A 80 0.86 13.97 -2.77
N PHE A 81 0.92 13.02 -3.71
CA PHE A 81 -0.02 13.00 -4.83
C PHE A 81 -1.47 12.84 -4.37
N VAL A 82 -1.73 11.93 -3.43
CA VAL A 82 -3.07 11.76 -2.83
C VAL A 82 -3.55 13.07 -2.21
N SER A 83 -2.73 13.69 -1.34
CA SER A 83 -3.10 14.92 -0.64
C SER A 83 -3.29 16.12 -1.58
N ALA A 84 -2.68 16.10 -2.76
CA ALA A 84 -2.89 17.11 -3.80
C ALA A 84 -4.20 16.93 -4.59
N HIS A 85 -4.77 15.72 -4.62
CA HIS A 85 -5.94 15.38 -5.44
C HIS A 85 -7.22 15.12 -4.64
N MET A 86 -7.11 14.94 -3.32
CA MET A 86 -8.27 14.79 -2.44
C MET A 86 -7.98 15.32 -1.04
N GLN A 87 -9.04 15.77 -0.36
CA GLN A 87 -8.98 16.00 1.08
C GLN A 87 -9.35 14.72 1.81
N VAL A 88 -8.43 14.22 2.64
CA VAL A 88 -8.66 13.04 3.49
C VAL A 88 -9.43 13.47 4.74
N ASP A 89 -10.54 12.78 5.00
CA ASP A 89 -11.31 12.94 6.23
C ASP A 89 -10.66 12.14 7.37
N ASN A 90 -10.11 12.86 8.34
CA ASN A 90 -9.40 12.30 9.50
C ASN A 90 -10.25 12.26 10.78
N ARG A 91 -11.57 12.52 10.68
CA ARG A 91 -12.45 12.42 11.85
C ARG A 91 -12.54 10.97 12.34
N PRO A 92 -12.74 10.72 13.65
CA PRO A 92 -12.83 9.35 14.18
C PRO A 92 -13.94 8.48 13.57
N ILE A 93 -14.99 9.12 13.03
CA ILE A 93 -16.13 8.45 12.39
C ILE A 93 -16.00 8.40 10.85
N ALA A 94 -14.87 8.87 10.31
CA ALA A 94 -14.64 8.86 8.88
C ALA A 94 -14.54 7.43 8.34
N ARG A 95 -14.84 7.27 7.05
CA ARG A 95 -14.66 5.98 6.37
C ARG A 95 -13.17 5.60 6.34
N PRO A 96 -12.82 4.30 6.25
CA PRO A 96 -11.44 3.89 6.03
C PRO A 96 -10.82 4.59 4.82
N LEU A 97 -9.55 4.96 4.90
CA LEU A 97 -8.88 5.70 3.82
C LEU A 97 -8.92 4.95 2.48
N PHE A 98 -8.90 3.62 2.50
CA PHE A 98 -9.11 2.81 1.30
C PHE A 98 -10.42 3.15 0.58
N GLU A 99 -11.54 3.22 1.31
CA GLU A 99 -12.83 3.61 0.75
C GLU A 99 -12.84 5.07 0.30
N GLN A 100 -12.20 5.96 1.07
CA GLN A 100 -12.08 7.36 0.69
C GLN A 100 -11.28 7.51 -0.62
N LEU A 101 -10.22 6.74 -0.82
CA LEU A 101 -9.43 6.73 -2.06
C LEU A 101 -10.25 6.22 -3.25
N GLN A 102 -11.04 5.17 -3.04
CA GLN A 102 -11.92 4.62 -4.09
C GLN A 102 -13.01 5.60 -4.51
N ALA A 103 -13.59 6.33 -3.56
CA ALA A 103 -14.68 7.28 -3.83
C ALA A 103 -14.20 8.68 -4.22
N GLY A 104 -13.05 9.12 -3.70
CA GLY A 104 -12.57 10.50 -3.77
C GLY A 104 -11.56 10.77 -4.87
N LEU A 105 -10.85 9.75 -5.39
CA LEU A 105 -9.97 9.92 -6.55
C LEU A 105 -10.76 9.71 -7.84
N GLY A 106 -10.67 10.69 -8.75
CA GLY A 106 -11.15 10.51 -10.13
C GLY A 106 -10.44 9.34 -10.84
N GLY A 107 -11.07 8.78 -11.88
CA GLY A 107 -10.56 7.59 -12.57
C GLY A 107 -9.12 7.71 -13.08
N ASP A 108 -8.74 8.87 -13.61
CA ASP A 108 -7.38 9.15 -14.10
C ASP A 108 -6.37 9.26 -12.95
N ALA A 109 -6.73 9.94 -11.86
CA ALA A 109 -5.88 10.06 -10.67
C ALA A 109 -5.67 8.69 -10.02
N LEU A 110 -6.71 7.86 -9.99
CA LEU A 110 -6.64 6.49 -9.49
C LEU A 110 -5.71 5.62 -10.34
N ALA A 111 -5.79 5.73 -11.67
CA ALA A 111 -4.90 5.03 -12.58
C ALA A 111 -3.43 5.49 -12.40
N ALA A 112 -3.20 6.79 -12.23
CA ALA A 112 -1.88 7.36 -11.98
C ALA A 112 -1.27 6.86 -10.66
N VAL A 113 -2.07 6.78 -9.59
CA VAL A 113 -1.63 6.17 -8.31
C VAL A 113 -1.21 4.73 -8.53
N GLY A 114 -2.06 3.95 -9.22
CA GLY A 114 -1.75 2.56 -9.57
C GLY A 114 -0.41 2.44 -10.30
N GLN A 115 -0.19 3.22 -11.35
CA GLN A 115 1.07 3.22 -12.11
C GLN A 115 2.29 3.57 -11.26
N LYS A 116 2.17 4.57 -10.37
CA LYS A 116 3.27 4.96 -9.47
C LYS A 116 3.63 3.83 -8.50
N VAL A 117 2.63 3.19 -7.89
CA VAL A 117 2.85 2.05 -6.98
C VAL A 117 3.46 0.86 -7.74
N MET A 118 2.97 0.56 -8.95
CA MET A 118 3.56 -0.48 -9.80
C MET A 118 5.01 -0.18 -10.16
N GLY A 119 5.38 1.09 -10.26
CA GLY A 119 6.76 1.53 -10.42
C GLY A 119 7.68 1.13 -9.26
N LEU A 120 7.14 0.93 -8.05
CA LEU A 120 7.89 0.49 -6.87
C LEU A 120 8.08 -1.02 -6.83
N LEU A 121 7.14 -1.81 -7.37
CA LEU A 121 7.15 -3.28 -7.33
C LEU A 121 8.12 -3.92 -8.34
N ARG A 122 9.23 -3.23 -8.64
CA ARG A 122 10.27 -3.69 -9.57
C ARG A 122 11.34 -4.52 -8.85
#